data_AF-A0AB37UDQ7-F1
#
_entry.id   AF-A0AB37UDQ7-F1
#
_cell.length_a   1.000
_cell.length_b   1.000
_cell.length_c   1.000
_cell.angle_alpha   90.00
_cell.angle_beta   90.00
_cell.angle_gamma   90.00
#
_symmetry.space_group_name_H-M   'P 1'
#
loop_
_entity.id
_entity.type
_entity.pdbx_description
1 polymer ?
#
loop_
_entity_poly.entity_id
_entity_poly.type
_entity_poly.pdbx_seq_one_letter_code
_entity_poly.pdbx_strand_id
1 'polypeptide(L)'
;MKSYFDYVYLPYCIQKQANGKFVVLNRDYKPLGTLSRDWVDYAPHEVKLRLKDTEYLYDDSCVPHRSDAAMKQYLDKVARLARFKISS
;
A
#
# COMPACT_ATOMS: atom_id res chain seq x y z
N MET A 1 11.98 13.09 12.31
CA MET A 1 11.67 11.79 12.95
C MET A 1 10.84 10.98 11.97
N LYS A 2 11.24 9.75 11.62
CA LYS A 2 10.40 8.89 10.76
C LYS A 2 9.20 8.43 11.59
N SER A 3 7.99 8.72 11.11
CA SER A 3 6.79 8.14 11.71
C SER A 3 6.77 6.64 11.45
N TYR A 4 6.88 5.83 12.51
CA TYR A 4 6.69 4.37 12.44
C TYR A 4 5.29 4.02 11.92
N PHE A 5 4.32 4.90 12.19
CA PHE A 5 2.94 4.74 11.78
C PHE A 5 2.81 4.61 10.25
N ASP A 6 3.35 5.57 9.51
CA ASP A 6 3.24 5.61 8.05
C ASP A 6 3.95 4.42 7.39
N TYR A 7 5.06 3.98 7.96
CA TYR A 7 5.87 2.91 7.39
C TYR A 7 5.18 1.54 7.45
N VAL A 8 4.41 1.29 8.50
CA VAL A 8 3.90 -0.04 8.82
C VAL A 8 2.39 -0.15 8.61
N TYR A 9 1.64 0.90 8.96
CA TYR A 9 0.18 0.86 9.03
C TYR A 9 -0.51 1.52 7.83
N LEU A 10 0.20 2.37 7.07
CA LEU A 10 -0.36 2.95 5.86
C LEU A 10 0.00 2.10 4.63
N PRO A 11 -0.99 1.71 3.81
CA PRO A 11 -0.73 1.21 2.46
C PRO A 11 0.23 2.13 1.70
N TYR A 12 1.38 1.59 1.32
CA TYR A 12 2.40 2.28 0.54
C TYR A 12 2.18 2.06 -0.95
N CYS A 13 2.02 0.80 -1.35
CA CYS A 13 1.68 0.46 -2.73
C CYS A 13 0.77 -0.77 -2.81
N ILE A 14 0.08 -0.89 -3.94
CA ILE A 14 -0.61 -2.10 -4.33
C ILE A 14 0.19 -2.70 -5.48
N GLN A 15 0.97 -3.74 -5.21
CA GLN A 15 1.92 -4.31 -6.15
C GLN A 15 1.31 -5.45 -6.95
N LYS A 16 1.39 -5.37 -8.28
CA LYS A 16 1.00 -6.44 -9.19
C LYS A 16 2.01 -7.57 -9.16
N GLN A 17 1.54 -8.80 -9.03
CA GLN A 17 2.35 -10.01 -9.09
C GLN A 17 2.37 -10.58 -10.51
N ALA A 18 3.32 -11.48 -10.80
CA ALA A 18 3.48 -12.09 -12.12
C ALA A 18 2.21 -12.82 -12.61
N ASN A 19 1.41 -13.37 -11.69
CA ASN A 19 0.15 -14.05 -11.98
C ASN A 19 -1.05 -13.09 -12.20
N GLY A 20 -0.82 -11.78 -12.17
CA GLY A 20 -1.84 -10.75 -12.37
C GLY A 20 -2.69 -10.42 -11.14
N LYS A 21 -2.48 -11.09 -10.00
CA LYS A 21 -3.05 -10.67 -8.71
C LYS A 21 -2.21 -9.55 -8.09
N PHE A 22 -2.65 -9.05 -6.94
CA PHE A 22 -2.04 -7.90 -6.28
C PHE A 22 -1.76 -8.19 -4.81
N VAL A 23 -0.79 -7.50 -4.21
CA VAL A 23 -0.57 -7.49 -2.76
C VAL A 23 -0.55 -6.05 -2.28
N VAL A 24 -1.24 -5.76 -1.18
CA VAL A 24 -1.19 -4.45 -0.54
C VAL A 24 0.01 -4.43 0.40
N LEU A 25 0.97 -3.55 0.14
CA LEU A 25 2.23 -3.48 0.87
C LEU A 25 2.32 -2.20 1.71
N ASN A 26 2.98 -2.31 2.86
CA ASN A 26 3.47 -1.16 3.62
C ASN A 26 4.82 -0.68 3.05
N ARG A 27 5.43 0.34 3.66
CA ARG A 27 6.67 0.96 3.11
C ARG A 27 7.92 0.13 3.32
N ASP A 28 7.88 -0.85 4.21
CA ASP A 28 8.91 -1.87 4.34
C ASP A 28 8.76 -3.00 3.30
N TYR A 29 7.86 -2.82 2.32
CA TYR A 29 7.50 -3.81 1.31
C TYR A 29 7.07 -5.13 1.95
N LYS A 30 6.25 -5.05 3.00
CA LYS A 30 5.61 -6.22 3.61
C LYS A 30 4.11 -6.16 3.39
N PRO A 31 3.42 -7.32 3.30
CA PRO A 31 1.95 -7.33 3.33
C PRO A 31 1.43 -6.47 4.47
N LEU A 32 0.49 -5.58 4.17
CA LEU A 32 -0.03 -4.61 5.13
C LEU A 32 -0.48 -5.33 6.42
N GLY A 33 -0.08 -4.78 7.58
CA GLY A 33 -0.32 -5.40 8.89
C GLY A 33 0.84 -6.30 9.38
N THR A 34 1.83 -6.60 8.54
CA THR A 34 3.05 -7.28 8.96
C THR A 34 3.96 -6.30 9.71
N LEU A 35 4.30 -6.64 10.96
CA LEU A 35 5.17 -5.83 11.82
C LEU A 35 6.64 -6.31 11.80
N SER A 36 6.90 -7.53 11.33
CA SER A 36 8.26 -8.08 11.23
C SER A 36 8.96 -7.62 9.96
N ARG A 37 10.30 -7.53 10.03
CA ARG A 37 11.18 -7.30 8.88
C ARG A 37 11.63 -8.58 8.19
N ASP A 38 11.32 -9.74 8.75
CA ASP A 38 11.67 -11.05 8.19
C ASP A 38 11.13 -11.21 6.77
N TRP A 39 11.77 -12.09 6.00
CA TRP A 39 11.29 -12.41 4.66
C TRP A 39 9.87 -12.98 4.72
N VAL A 40 9.01 -12.58 3.77
CA VAL A 40 7.60 -12.99 3.70
C VAL A 40 7.30 -13.40 2.27
N ASP A 41 6.68 -14.57 2.11
CA ASP A 41 6.10 -14.99 0.84
C ASP A 41 4.82 -14.18 0.57
N TYR A 42 4.70 -13.65 -0.63
CA TYR A 42 3.56 -12.83 -1.05
C TYR A 42 2.36 -13.66 -1.48
N ALA A 43 2.57 -14.90 -1.93
CA ALA A 43 1.51 -15.76 -2.48
C ALA A 43 0.28 -15.91 -1.56
N PRO A 44 0.42 -16.05 -0.22
CA PRO A 44 -0.73 -16.17 0.69
C PRO A 44 -1.52 -14.86 0.88
N HIS A 45 -0.95 -13.72 0.49
CA HIS A 45 -1.52 -12.38 0.72
C HIS A 45 -2.07 -11.75 -0.56
N GLU A 46 -2.11 -12.51 -1.65
CA GLU A 46 -2.59 -12.01 -2.93
C GLU A 46 -4.11 -11.81 -2.94
N VAL A 47 -4.53 -10.68 -3.50
CA VAL A 47 -5.91 -10.29 -3.71
C VAL A 47 -6.17 -10.00 -5.19
N LYS A 48 -7.38 -10.29 -5.65
CA LYS A 48 -7.83 -9.91 -7.00
C LYS A 48 -8.37 -8.49 -6.98
N LEU A 49 -7.76 -7.61 -7.77
CA LEU A 49 -8.18 -6.21 -7.94
C LEU A 49 -8.26 -5.86 -9.42
N ARG A 50 -9.09 -4.87 -9.75
CA ARG A 50 -9.24 -4.34 -11.13
C ARG A 50 -8.30 -3.17 -11.38
N LEU A 51 -7.00 -3.39 -11.18
CA LEU A 51 -5.96 -2.40 -11.47
C LEU A 51 -5.18 -2.81 -12.73
N LYS A 52 -4.60 -1.83 -13.43
CA LYS A 52 -3.78 -2.10 -14.63
C LYS A 52 -2.39 -2.58 -14.23
N ASP A 53 -1.78 -1.88 -13.29
CA ASP A 53 -0.41 -2.08 -12.83
C ASP A 53 -0.26 -1.74 -11.34
N THR A 54 0.97 -1.80 -10.83
CA THR A 54 1.35 -1.38 -9.49
C THR A 54 1.04 0.10 -9.29
N GLU A 55 0.35 0.41 -8.19
CA GLU A 55 -0.03 1.78 -7.83
C GLU A 55 0.66 2.18 -6.52
N TYR A 56 1.39 3.30 -6.55
CA TYR A 56 2.01 3.89 -5.36
C TYR A 56 1.12 4.98 -4.76
N LEU A 57 0.83 4.84 -3.47
CA LEU A 57 -0.02 5.78 -2.75
C LEU A 57 0.75 7.03 -2.32
N TYR A 58 2.03 6.89 -2.02
CA TYR A 58 2.89 8.02 -1.66
C TYR A 58 4.37 7.68 -1.89
N ASP A 59 5.25 8.67 -1.71
CA ASP A 59 6.70 8.52 -1.88
C ASP A 59 7.48 9.44 -0.90
N ASP A 60 8.78 9.56 -1.10
CA ASP A 60 9.69 10.36 -0.26
C ASP A 60 9.42 11.87 -0.33
N SER A 61 8.79 12.34 -1.41
CA SER A 61 8.40 13.73 -1.62
C SER A 61 7.04 14.06 -1.01
N CYS A 62 6.13 13.08 -0.92
CA CYS A 62 4.77 13.25 -0.40
C CYS A 62 4.46 12.29 0.76
N VAL A 63 5.20 12.39 1.86
CA VAL A 63 4.99 11.51 3.03
C VAL A 63 3.77 11.98 3.83
N PRO A 64 2.76 11.11 4.12
CA PRO A 64 1.47 11.53 4.67
C PRO A 64 1.55 12.36 5.96
N HIS A 65 2.37 11.97 6.94
CA HIS A 65 2.48 12.72 8.21
C HIS A 65 3.24 14.05 8.13
N ARG A 66 3.82 14.44 6.98
CA ARG A 66 4.62 15.68 6.89
C ARG A 66 3.77 16.95 6.87
N SER A 67 2.54 16.87 6.38
CA SER A 67 1.59 17.99 6.37
C SER A 67 0.18 17.51 6.09
N ASP A 68 -0.82 18.32 6.45
CA ASP A 68 -2.23 18.05 6.13
C ASP A 68 -2.46 17.93 4.61
N ALA A 69 -1.73 18.73 3.82
CA ALA A 69 -1.79 18.66 2.36
C ALA A 69 -1.27 17.30 1.83
N ALA A 70 -0.19 16.76 2.41
CA ALA A 70 0.33 15.44 2.04
C ALA A 70 -0.63 14.32 2.46
N MET A 71 -1.17 14.38 3.69
CA MET A 71 -2.19 13.45 4.15
C MET A 71 -3.44 13.48 3.27
N LYS A 72 -3.89 14.68 2.87
CA LYS A 72 -5.02 14.83 1.97
C LYS A 72 -4.79 14.17 0.60
N GLN A 73 -3.63 14.41 -0.02
CA GLN A 73 -3.28 13.76 -1.30
C GLN A 73 -3.25 12.23 -1.18
N TYR A 74 -2.70 11.72 -0.08
CA TYR A 74 -2.68 10.30 0.22
C TYR A 74 -4.11 9.74 0.36
N LEU A 75 -4.97 10.39 1.16
CA LEU A 75 -6.35 9.96 1.37
C LEU A 75 -7.19 10.02 0.09
N ASP A 76 -6.98 11.02 -0.77
CA ASP A 76 -7.67 11.12 -2.06
C ASP A 76 -7.32 9.90 -2.97
N LYS A 77 -6.06 9.44 -2.95
CA LYS A 77 -5.65 8.22 -3.66
C LYS A 77 -6.24 6.96 -3.03
N VAL A 78 -6.24 6.85 -1.70
CA VAL A 78 -6.88 5.72 -0.99
C VAL A 78 -8.37 5.67 -1.30
N ALA A 79 -9.07 6.80 -1.28
CA ALA A 79 -10.49 6.89 -1.60
C ALA A 79 -10.80 6.45 -3.04
N ARG A 80 -9.89 6.71 -4.00
CA ARG A 80 -10.01 6.19 -5.37
C ARG A 80 -9.90 4.66 -5.40
N LEU A 81 -8.98 4.07 -4.63
CA LEU A 81 -8.78 2.62 -4.58
C LEU A 81 -9.88 1.89 -3.80
N ALA A 82 -10.42 2.50 -2.75
CA ALA A 82 -11.52 1.94 -1.95
C ALA A 82 -12.82 1.73 -2.76
N ARG A 83 -12.92 2.31 -3.97
CA ARG A 83 -14.04 2.09 -4.90
C ARG A 83 -13.98 0.73 -5.59
N PHE A 84 -12.84 0.06 -5.60
CA PHE A 84 -12.72 -1.26 -6.22
C PHE A 84 -13.31 -2.33 -5.30
N LYS A 85 -14.17 -3.17 -5.87
CA LYS A 85 -14.68 -4.36 -5.17
C LYS A 85 -13.59 -5.43 -5.13
N ILE A 86 -13.34 -5.95 -3.93
CA ILE A 86 -12.50 -7.14 -3.73
C ILE A 86 -13.36 -8.35 -4.07
N SER A 87 -12.85 -9.23 -4.93
CA SER A 87 -13.49 -10.51 -5.28
C SER A 87 -12.66 -11.67 -4.72
N SER A 88 -13.32 -12.59 -4.01
CA SER A 88 -12.79 -13.90 -3.63
C SER A 88 -12.59 -14.79 -4.86
#